data_AF-A0A1F3M7I2-F1
#
_entry.id   AF-A0A1F3M7I2-F1
#
_cell.length_a   1.000
_cell.length_b   1.000
_cell.length_c   1.000
_cell.angle_alpha   90.00
_cell.angle_beta   90.00
_cell.angle_gamma   90.00
#
_symmetry.space_group_name_H-M   'P 1'
#
loop_
_entity.id
_entity.type
_entity.pdbx_description
1 polymer ?
#
loop_
_entity_poly.entity_id
_entity_poly.type
_entity_poly.pdbx_seq_one_letter_code
_entity_poly.pdbx_strand_id
1 'polypeptide(L)'
;MTTKPFSIELSDEAEVDFDKSYEFYFEDSPKVADIYFKQINLGFENIRQNPKSFPIAHKHVRKYVVKKFPFVIYYRIVDAII
;
A
#
# COMPACT_ATOMS: atom_id res chain seq x y z
N MET A 1 -3.35 18.45 -19.88
CA MET A 1 -3.38 17.00 -20.17
C MET A 1 -3.98 16.32 -18.96
N THR A 2 -5.21 15.81 -19.05
CA THR A 2 -5.87 15.13 -17.94
C THR A 2 -5.33 13.71 -17.89
N THR A 3 -4.33 13.45 -17.05
CA THR A 3 -3.82 12.09 -16.82
C THR A 3 -4.93 11.26 -16.21
N LYS A 4 -5.27 10.13 -16.85
CA LYS A 4 -6.22 9.16 -16.31
C LYS A 4 -5.70 8.72 -14.92
N PRO A 5 -6.51 8.78 -13.85
CA PRO A 5 -6.06 8.38 -12.52
C PRO A 5 -5.70 6.90 -12.54
N PHE A 6 -4.63 6.53 -11.85
CA PHE A 6 -4.30 5.11 -11.67
C PHE A 6 -5.35 4.46 -10.77
N SER A 7 -5.79 3.24 -11.08
CA SER A 7 -6.55 2.39 -10.17
C SER A 7 -5.60 1.50 -9.38
N ILE A 8 -6.04 1.02 -8.21
CA ILE A 8 -5.29 0.06 -7.39
C ILE A 8 -6.08 -1.25 -7.39
N GLU A 9 -5.40 -2.35 -7.67
CA GLU A 9 -5.92 -3.70 -7.52
C GLU A 9 -5.01 -4.45 -6.53
N LEU A 10 -5.62 -5.07 -5.52
CA LEU A 10 -4.88 -5.89 -4.57
C LEU A 10 -4.80 -7.32 -5.10
N SER A 11 -3.64 -7.95 -4.95
CA SER A 11 -3.56 -9.40 -5.14
C SER A 11 -4.11 -10.10 -3.89
N ASP A 12 -4.55 -11.35 -4.06
CA ASP A 12 -5.03 -12.18 -2.95
C ASP A 12 -4.01 -12.23 -1.79
N GLU A 13 -2.71 -12.28 -2.10
CA GLU A 13 -1.66 -12.27 -1.07
C GLU A 13 -1.58 -10.94 -0.33
N ALA A 14 -1.78 -9.81 -1.02
CA ALA A 14 -1.77 -8.49 -0.39
C ALA A 14 -2.99 -8.28 0.52
N GLU A 15 -4.16 -8.80 0.12
CA GLU A 15 -5.36 -8.81 0.97
C GLU A 15 -5.13 -9.65 2.23
N VAL A 16 -4.60 -10.87 2.08
CA VAL A 16 -4.29 -11.75 3.22
C VAL A 16 -3.24 -11.14 4.15
N ASP A 17 -2.21 -10.49 3.63
CA ASP A 17 -1.19 -9.79 4.43
C ASP A 17 -1.80 -8.62 5.21
N PHE A 18 -2.69 -7.86 4.58
CA PHE A 18 -3.40 -6.77 5.25
C PHE A 18 -4.31 -7.30 6.36
N ASP A 19 -5.12 -8.32 6.09
CA ASP A 19 -6.06 -8.87 7.08
C ASP A 19 -5.34 -9.39 8.32
N LYS A 20 -4.28 -10.19 8.13
CA LYS A 20 -3.48 -10.72 9.24
C LYS A 20 -2.80 -9.64 10.06
N SER A 21 -2.23 -8.62 9.40
CA SER A 21 -1.55 -7.53 10.09
C SER A 21 -2.52 -6.61 10.80
N TYR A 22 -3.70 -6.36 10.23
CA TYR A 22 -4.77 -5.64 10.90
C TYR A 22 -5.26 -6.39 12.14
N GLU A 23 -5.55 -7.69 12.02
CA GLU A 23 -5.98 -8.55 13.12
C GLU A 23 -4.95 -8.53 14.26
N PHE A 24 -3.66 -8.71 13.95
CA PHE A 24 -2.57 -8.63 14.92
C PHE A 24 -2.58 -7.32 15.72
N TYR A 25 -2.72 -6.17 15.05
CA TYR A 25 -2.80 -4.88 15.74
C TYR A 25 -4.12 -4.68 16.49
N PHE A 26 -5.20 -5.31 16.01
CA PHE A 26 -6.52 -5.21 16.62
C PHE A 26 -6.58 -5.96 17.94
N GLU A 27 -5.96 -7.14 18.01
CA GLU A 27 -5.81 -7.93 19.23
C GLU A 27 -5.09 -7.17 20.35
N ASP A 28 -4.07 -6.37 20.01
CA ASP A 28 -3.39 -5.48 20.96
C ASP A 28 -4.24 -4.24 21.30
N SER A 29 -4.70 -3.51 20.27
CA SER A 29 -5.53 -2.34 20.45
C SER A 29 -6.30 -1.95 19.18
N PRO A 30 -7.64 -1.88 19.22
CA PRO A 30 -8.44 -1.39 18.09
C PRO A 30 -8.01 0.01 17.60
N LYS A 31 -7.50 0.86 18.49
CA LYS A 31 -6.99 2.19 18.14
C LYS A 31 -5.71 2.10 17.31
N VAL A 32 -4.81 1.16 17.61
CA VAL A 32 -3.57 0.96 16.84
C VAL A 32 -3.91 0.40 15.45
N ALA A 33 -4.84 -0.55 15.37
CA ALA A 33 -5.34 -1.09 14.10
C ALA A 33 -5.95 -0.01 13.19
N ASP A 34 -6.76 0.91 13.74
CA ASP A 34 -7.31 2.05 12.99
C ASP A 34 -6.20 3.00 12.48
N ILE A 35 -5.18 3.28 13.30
CA ILE A 35 -4.02 4.08 12.88
C ILE A 35 -3.25 3.36 11.76
N TYR A 36 -3.07 2.04 11.87
CA TYR A 36 -2.44 1.20 10.85
C TYR A 36 -3.19 1.29 9.52
N PHE A 37 -4.49 1.03 9.53
CA PHE A 37 -5.35 1.12 8.36
C PHE A 37 -5.28 2.49 7.68
N LYS A 38 -5.30 3.58 8.48
CA LYS A 38 -5.14 4.94 7.96
C LYS A 38 -3.78 5.16 7.28
N GLN A 39 -2.70 4.59 7.81
CA GLN A 39 -1.37 4.69 7.19
C GLN A 39 -1.26 3.88 5.90
N ILE A 40 -1.90 2.70 5.82
CA ILE A 40 -1.98 1.91 4.58
C ILE A 40 -2.74 2.66 3.50
N ASN A 41 -3.93 3.20 3.82
CA ASN A 41 -4.71 4.02 2.88
C ASN A 41 -3.95 5.25 2.41
N LEU A 42 -3.26 5.96 3.32
CA LEU A 42 -2.40 7.08 2.94
C LEU A 42 -1.27 6.63 2.02
N GLY A 43 -0.72 5.44 2.23
CA GLY A 43 0.24 4.82 1.31
C GLY A 43 -0.34 4.64 -0.09
N PHE A 44 -1.55 4.09 -0.20
CA PHE A 44 -2.26 3.94 -1.46
C PHE A 44 -2.52 5.28 -2.17
N GLU A 45 -2.96 6.31 -1.45
CA GLU A 45 -3.14 7.65 -2.04
C GLU A 45 -1.83 8.22 -2.60
N ASN A 46 -0.75 8.10 -1.85
CA ASN A 46 0.57 8.55 -2.28
C ASN A 46 1.06 7.80 -3.52
N ILE A 47 0.90 6.47 -3.54
CA ILE A 47 1.26 5.64 -4.69
C ILE A 47 0.40 6.04 -5.90
N ARG A 48 -0.91 6.21 -5.74
CA ARG A 48 -1.82 6.58 -6.85
C ARG A 48 -1.46 7.92 -7.50
N GLN A 49 -1.11 8.91 -6.68
CA GLN A 49 -0.74 10.24 -7.17
C GLN A 49 0.62 10.25 -7.86
N ASN A 50 1.58 9.46 -7.36
CA ASN A 50 2.97 9.51 -7.79
C ASN A 50 3.60 8.11 -7.94
N PRO A 51 3.03 7.19 -8.75
CA PRO A 51 3.41 5.77 -8.70
C PRO A 51 4.82 5.51 -9.23
N LYS A 52 5.39 6.43 -10.01
CA LYS A 52 6.76 6.30 -10.53
C LYS A 52 7.83 6.92 -9.62
N SER A 53 7.43 7.62 -8.56
CA SER A 53 8.35 8.37 -7.69
C SER A 53 8.99 7.52 -6.60
N PHE A 54 8.46 6.32 -6.33
CA PHE A 54 9.00 5.42 -5.31
C PHE A 54 10.03 4.44 -5.88
N PRO A 55 11.06 4.05 -5.11
CA PRO A 55 12.17 3.27 -5.62
C PRO A 55 11.76 1.86 -6.06
N ILE A 56 12.45 1.35 -7.07
CA ILE A 56 12.35 -0.05 -7.51
C ILE A 56 13.08 -0.91 -6.47
N ALA A 57 12.39 -1.93 -5.96
CA ALA A 57 12.95 -2.93 -5.06
C ALA A 57 13.54 -4.12 -5.83
N HIS A 58 12.84 -4.59 -6.87
CA HIS A 58 13.26 -5.69 -7.72
C HIS A 58 12.57 -5.65 -9.09
N LYS A 59 13.34 -5.70 -10.19
CA LYS A 59 12.81 -5.65 -11.57
C LYS A 59 11.86 -4.47 -11.80
N HIS A 60 10.56 -4.71 -11.96
CA HIS A 60 9.53 -3.68 -12.15
C HIS A 60 8.67 -3.44 -10.91
N VAL A 61 9.03 -4.05 -9.77
CA VAL A 61 8.35 -3.91 -8.49
C VAL A 61 8.94 -2.73 -7.73
N ARG A 62 8.07 -1.81 -7.33
CA ARG A 62 8.36 -0.63 -6.53
C ARG A 62 7.95 -0.87 -5.09
N LYS A 63 8.54 -0.09 -4.18
CA LYS A 63 8.23 -0.18 -2.75
C LYS A 63 7.87 1.17 -2.14
N TYR A 64 6.85 1.18 -1.31
CA TYR A 64 6.49 2.29 -0.44
C TYR A 64 6.67 1.87 1.01
N VAL A 65 7.45 2.60 1.79
CA VAL A 65 7.62 2.33 3.23
C VAL A 65 6.47 2.98 3.99
N VAL A 66 5.70 2.18 4.71
CA VAL A 66 4.56 2.66 5.49
C VAL A 66 5.08 3.44 6.70
N LYS A 67 4.60 4.68 6.87
CA LYS A 67 5.04 5.52 7.98
C LYS A 67 4.52 4.96 9.31
N LYS A 68 5.34 4.97 10.36
CA LYS A 68 5.03 4.52 11.74
C LYS A 68 4.80 3.02 11.94
N PHE A 69 4.82 2.22 10.88
CA PHE A 69 4.62 0.77 10.95
C PHE A 69 5.73 0.05 10.19
N PRO A 70 6.16 -1.14 10.63
CA PRO A 70 7.25 -1.89 10.01
C PRO A 70 6.79 -2.62 8.73
N PHE A 71 6.07 -1.93 7.85
CA PHE A 71 5.47 -2.51 6.64
C PHE A 71 5.95 -1.80 5.37
N VAL A 72 5.97 -2.56 4.28
CA VAL A 72 6.30 -2.07 2.95
C VAL A 72 5.20 -2.52 1.99
N ILE A 73 4.62 -1.57 1.26
CA ILE A 73 3.70 -1.87 0.16
C ILE A 73 4.55 -2.08 -1.09
N TYR A 74 4.58 -3.33 -1.58
CA TYR A 74 5.17 -3.66 -2.87
C TYR A 74 4.10 -3.59 -3.95
N TYR A 75 4.42 -2.95 -5.07
CA TYR A 75 3.47 -2.80 -6.17
C TYR A 75 4.21 -2.75 -7.52
N ARG A 76 3.46 -2.93 -8.60
CA ARG A 76 3.95 -2.71 -9.97
C ARG A 76 3.02 -1.73 -10.68
N ILE A 77 3.34 -1.36 -11.91
CA ILE A 77 2.45 -0.54 -12.72
C ILE A 77 2.26 -1.29 -14.03
N VAL A 78 1.01 -1.60 -14.35
CA VAL A 78 0.59 -2.24 -15.61
C VAL A 78 -0.43 -1.30 -16.26
N ASP A 79 -0.03 -0.62 -17.32
CA ASP A 79 -0.79 0.46 -17.96
C ASP A 79 -1.18 1.59 -16.97
N ALA A 80 -2.44 1.65 -16.58
CA ALA A 80 -3.00 2.60 -15.61
C ALA A 80 -3.45 1.91 -14.31
N ILE A 81 -3.02 0.68 -14.07
CA ILE A 81 -3.34 -0.11 -12.89
C ILE A 81 -2.06 -0.28 -12.07
N ILE A 82 -2.18 -0.06 -10.77
CA ILE A 82 -1.17 -0.34 -9.74
C ILE A 82 -1.44 -1.71 -9.14
#